data_AF-A0A395NMD1-F1
#
_entry.id   AF-A0A395NMD1-F1
#
_cell.length_a   1.000
_cell.length_b   1.000
_cell.length_c   1.000
_cell.angle_alpha   90.00
_cell.angle_beta   90.00
_cell.angle_gamma   90.00
#
_symmetry.space_group_name_H-M   'P 1'
#
loop_
_entity.id
_entity.type
_entity.pdbx_description
1 polymer ?
#
loop_
_entity_poly.entity_id
_entity_poly.type
_entity_poly.pdbx_seq_one_letter_code
_entity_poly.pdbx_strand_id
1 'polypeptide(L)'
;MASSAWKTSLSSVDRYEVISKILESLPSQDMNEAIAIEQAAYDNSSSRDEYDSACQSTKPSSSSPSSPPHHPSAASDSGIRIGSYLSCTPISEGITSEVFRSRSGDKALKVIVAHHNLEPHNPQREVKILQTLRPPCIPLLETFRDQEQRLVLVFPYMPLTLADLLDKSSAALEKAQVRSIFTDALNALQAIHQQGIIHRDIKPSAILLASPSGPAYLSDFGTAWHPDFSSSSEPPSSKILDIGTGPYRAPEVLFGDKSYGTAVDMWALGTMLAEAIRSPPSPLFESRPVHEDGNQLGLILSIFKTLGTPTPETWPEAKAFRVTPFELWTVFPRREWELILPDVDAGFREAVARLVRFDGSRASADEACRVLAEL
;
A
#
# COMPACT_ATOMS: atom_id res chain seq x y z
N MET A 1 -18.77 28.96 9.77
CA MET A 1 -18.92 28.96 8.30
C MET A 1 -19.50 27.62 7.91
N ALA A 2 -20.58 27.59 7.13
CA ALA A 2 -21.24 26.35 6.74
C ALA A 2 -20.24 25.47 5.98
N SER A 3 -19.98 24.26 6.48
CA SER A 3 -19.35 23.21 5.69
C SER A 3 -20.19 23.03 4.44
N SER A 4 -19.60 23.25 3.26
CA SER A 4 -20.31 23.14 2.00
C SER A 4 -20.60 21.66 1.76
N ALA A 5 -21.86 21.24 1.93
CA ALA A 5 -22.31 19.84 1.92
C ALA A 5 -21.85 19.02 0.69
N TRP A 6 -21.45 19.68 -0.41
CA TRP A 6 -20.88 19.04 -1.58
C TRP A 6 -19.44 18.55 -1.38
N LYS A 7 -18.64 19.21 -0.51
CA LYS A 7 -17.27 18.79 -0.19
C LYS A 7 -17.25 17.46 0.56
N THR A 8 -18.28 17.21 1.37
CA THR A 8 -18.50 15.93 2.08
C THR A 8 -19.09 14.83 1.20
N SER A 9 -19.64 15.16 0.02
CA SER A 9 -20.12 14.18 -0.95
C SER A 9 -19.07 13.79 -2.00
N LEU A 10 -17.89 14.40 -1.97
CA LEU A 10 -16.73 14.00 -2.78
C LEU A 10 -16.00 12.86 -2.09
N SER A 11 -16.08 11.66 -2.67
CA SER A 11 -15.28 10.53 -2.23
C SER A 11 -13.83 10.68 -2.69
N SER A 12 -12.93 9.93 -2.06
CA SER A 12 -11.52 9.87 -2.46
C SER A 12 -11.35 9.32 -3.88
N VAL A 13 -12.26 8.46 -4.32
CA VAL A 13 -12.31 7.95 -5.70
C VAL A 13 -12.63 9.09 -6.66
N ASP A 14 -13.64 9.90 -6.36
CA ASP A 14 -14.04 11.04 -7.20
C ASP A 14 -12.90 12.06 -7.36
N ARG A 15 -12.16 12.34 -6.29
CA ARG A 15 -11.02 13.27 -6.33
C ARG A 15 -9.83 12.69 -7.08
N TYR A 16 -9.53 11.41 -6.88
CA TYR A 16 -8.47 10.71 -7.61
C TYR A 16 -8.73 10.66 -9.12
N GLU A 17 -9.99 10.46 -9.52
CA GLU A 17 -10.40 10.52 -10.93
C GLU A 17 -10.18 11.91 -11.54
N VAL A 18 -10.43 12.98 -10.77
CA VAL A 18 -10.20 14.35 -11.22
C VAL A 18 -8.71 14.64 -11.36
N ILE A 19 -7.89 14.25 -10.38
CA ILE A 19 -6.43 14.39 -10.43
C ILE A 19 -5.85 13.65 -11.64
N SER A 20 -6.31 12.43 -11.90
CA SER A 20 -5.86 11.62 -13.05
C SER A 20 -6.21 12.30 -14.39
N LYS A 21 -7.42 12.87 -14.52
CA LYS A 21 -7.82 13.63 -15.72
C LYS A 21 -6.97 14.88 -15.94
N ILE A 22 -6.63 15.58 -14.86
CA ILE A 22 -5.74 16.74 -14.94
C ILE A 22 -4.34 16.29 -15.37
N LEU A 23 -3.83 15.21 -14.80
CA LEU A 23 -2.51 14.66 -15.16
C LEU A 23 -2.38 14.35 -16.65
N GLU A 24 -3.41 13.78 -17.26
CA GLU A 24 -3.44 13.49 -18.70
C GLU A 24 -3.50 14.74 -19.58
N SER A 25 -4.09 15.82 -19.06
CA SER A 25 -4.17 17.11 -19.76
C SER A 25 -2.87 17.91 -19.68
N LEU A 26 -2.00 17.57 -18.72
CA LEU A 26 -0.75 18.27 -18.49
C LEU A 26 0.34 17.78 -19.45
N PRO A 27 1.02 18.69 -20.18
CA PRO A 27 2.15 18.33 -21.03
C PRO A 27 3.33 17.71 -20.26
N SER A 28 3.48 18.05 -18.99
CA SER A 28 4.51 17.56 -18.08
C SER A 28 4.27 16.13 -17.62
N GLN A 29 3.01 15.67 -17.63
CA GLN A 29 2.56 14.47 -16.92
C GLN A 29 3.06 14.42 -15.46
N ASP A 30 3.19 15.59 -14.83
CA ASP A 30 3.64 15.71 -13.45
C ASP A 30 2.45 15.54 -12.48
N MET A 31 2.50 14.49 -11.68
CA MET A 31 1.47 14.17 -10.67
C MET A 31 1.31 15.29 -9.65
N ASN A 32 2.39 15.99 -9.28
CA ASN A 32 2.33 17.05 -8.28
C ASN A 32 1.61 18.29 -8.82
N GLU A 33 1.80 18.58 -10.11
CA GLU A 33 1.09 19.66 -10.79
C GLU A 33 -0.41 19.33 -10.90
N ALA A 34 -0.76 18.08 -11.20
CA ALA A 34 -2.15 17.63 -11.27
C ALA A 34 -2.87 17.71 -9.91
N ILE A 35 -2.20 17.25 -8.85
CA ILE A 35 -2.72 17.34 -7.47
C ILE A 35 -2.88 18.79 -7.04
N ALA A 36 -1.90 19.66 -7.34
CA ALA A 36 -1.98 21.07 -6.97
C ALA A 36 -3.14 21.80 -7.68
N ILE A 37 -3.40 21.48 -8.95
CA ILE A 37 -4.52 22.04 -9.71
C ILE A 37 -5.87 21.56 -9.14
N GLU A 38 -6.02 20.27 -8.83
CA GLU A 38 -7.25 19.76 -8.22
C GLU A 38 -7.48 20.36 -6.84
N GLN A 39 -6.43 20.43 -6.01
CA GLN A 39 -6.53 20.97 -4.66
C GLN A 39 -6.88 22.46 -4.68
N ALA A 40 -6.31 23.23 -5.61
CA ALA A 40 -6.68 24.63 -5.81
C ALA A 40 -8.14 24.80 -6.28
N ALA A 41 -8.64 23.91 -7.15
CA ALA A 41 -10.05 23.89 -7.53
C ALA A 41 -10.95 23.54 -6.33
N TYR A 42 -10.59 22.52 -5.56
CA TYR A 42 -11.33 22.10 -4.37
C TYR A 42 -11.45 23.20 -3.32
N ASP A 43 -10.36 23.94 -3.08
CA ASP A 43 -10.33 25.00 -2.05
C ASP A 43 -11.09 26.26 -2.47
N ASN A 44 -11.00 26.63 -3.75
CA ASN A 44 -11.57 27.88 -4.25
C ASN A 44 -13.03 27.79 -4.72
N SER A 45 -13.57 26.58 -4.93
CA SER A 45 -14.96 26.40 -5.34
C SER A 45 -15.94 26.45 -4.17
N SER A 46 -17.10 27.06 -4.40
CA SER A 46 -18.18 27.16 -3.43
C SER A 46 -19.29 26.13 -3.66
N SER A 47 -19.33 25.52 -4.85
CA SER A 47 -20.27 24.46 -5.27
C SER A 47 -19.58 23.35 -6.07
N ARG A 48 -20.26 22.21 -6.25
CA ARG A 48 -19.77 21.08 -7.05
C ARG A 48 -19.55 21.45 -8.52
N ASP A 49 -20.48 22.21 -9.09
CA ASP A 49 -20.40 22.63 -10.50
C ASP A 49 -19.21 23.58 -10.75
N GLU A 50 -18.90 24.46 -9.78
CA GLU A 50 -17.72 25.32 -9.84
C GLU A 50 -16.42 24.51 -9.76
N TYR A 51 -16.39 23.47 -8.92
CA TYR A 51 -15.24 22.57 -8.79
C TYR A 51 -15.00 21.80 -10.09
N ASP A 52 -16.03 21.16 -10.63
CA ASP A 52 -15.92 20.39 -11.87
C ASP A 52 -15.49 21.29 -13.05
N SER A 53 -15.98 22.54 -13.10
CA SER A 53 -15.60 23.52 -14.14
C SER A 53 -14.15 24.01 -14.00
N ALA A 54 -13.67 24.21 -12.77
CA ALA A 54 -12.31 24.62 -12.48
C ALA A 54 -11.30 23.53 -12.86
N CYS A 55 -11.61 22.26 -12.57
CA CYS A 55 -10.77 21.12 -12.94
C CYS A 55 -10.73 20.85 -14.46
N GLN A 56 -11.77 21.25 -15.21
CA GLN A 56 -11.84 21.09 -16.67
C GLN A 56 -11.18 22.24 -17.44
N SER A 57 -10.95 23.38 -16.79
CA SER A 57 -10.39 24.58 -17.43
C SER A 57 -8.86 24.53 -17.48
N THR A 58 -8.31 23.55 -18.21
CA THR A 58 -6.87 23.47 -18.47
C THR A 58 -6.50 24.41 -19.62
N LYS A 59 -6.52 25.72 -19.34
CA LYS A 59 -5.76 26.72 -20.09
C LYS A 59 -4.91 27.52 -19.10
N PRO A 60 -3.60 27.70 -19.37
CA PRO A 60 -2.77 28.54 -18.53
C PRO A 60 -3.30 29.98 -18.64
N SER A 61 -3.90 30.50 -17.56
CA SER A 61 -4.15 31.93 -17.44
C SER A 61 -2.82 32.61 -17.21
N SER A 62 -2.28 33.21 -18.28
CA SER A 62 -1.13 34.10 -18.24
C SER A 62 -1.47 35.36 -17.43
N SER A 63 -1.15 35.36 -16.14
CA SER A 63 -1.00 36.59 -15.37
C SER A 63 0.11 36.40 -14.34
N SER A 64 1.34 36.43 -14.83
CA SER A 64 2.54 36.57 -14.02
C SER A 64 2.67 38.00 -13.50
N PRO A 65 2.79 38.25 -12.19
CA PRO A 65 3.56 39.37 -11.68
C PRO A 65 5.04 39.00 -11.83
N SER A 66 5.76 39.79 -12.62
CA SER A 66 7.20 39.70 -12.84
C SER A 66 7.98 39.61 -11.53
N SER A 67 8.70 38.50 -11.33
CA SER A 67 9.80 38.42 -10.36
C SER A 67 11.12 38.77 -11.08
N PRO A 68 11.99 39.62 -10.49
CA PRO A 68 13.24 40.04 -11.12
C PRO A 68 14.24 38.86 -11.22
N PRO A 69 15.24 38.95 -12.13
CA PRO A 69 16.07 37.81 -12.51
C PRO A 69 17.00 37.37 -11.36
N HIS A 70 16.84 36.13 -10.91
CA HIS A 70 17.80 35.48 -10.03
C HIS A 70 19.05 35.10 -10.82
N HIS A 71 20.15 35.79 -10.52
CA HIS A 71 21.50 35.31 -10.77
C HIS A 71 21.72 33.96 -10.05
N PRO A 72 22.58 33.06 -10.58
CA PRO A 72 22.86 31.78 -9.94
C PRO A 72 23.67 32.01 -8.67
N SER A 73 22.97 32.16 -7.54
CA SER A 73 23.57 32.02 -6.22
C SER A 73 23.67 30.54 -5.89
N ALA A 74 24.84 30.12 -5.43
CA ALA A 74 25.15 28.77 -4.98
C ALA A 74 24.00 28.17 -4.13
N ALA A 75 23.56 26.96 -4.50
CA ALA A 75 22.53 26.21 -3.79
C ALA A 75 22.92 26.05 -2.31
N SER A 76 22.14 26.62 -1.41
CA SER A 76 22.29 26.34 0.02
C SER A 76 21.66 24.97 0.30
N ASP A 77 22.50 24.04 0.75
CA ASP A 77 22.19 22.68 1.20
C ASP A 77 21.36 22.64 2.51
N SER A 78 20.36 23.53 2.64
CA SER A 78 19.58 23.70 3.86
C SER A 78 18.23 23.00 3.72
N GLY A 79 18.18 21.69 3.99
CA GLY A 79 16.92 20.95 4.08
C GLY A 79 15.95 21.55 5.11
N ILE A 80 14.67 21.18 5.07
CA ILE A 80 13.62 21.79 5.90
C ILE A 80 13.75 21.41 7.39
N ARG A 81 13.19 22.24 8.28
CA ARG A 81 13.13 21.95 9.72
C ARG A 81 11.76 21.37 10.09
N ILE A 82 11.74 20.19 10.71
CA ILE A 82 10.53 19.55 11.21
C ILE A 82 10.68 19.33 12.72
N GLY A 83 9.99 20.12 13.53
CA GLY A 83 10.17 20.13 14.98
C GLY A 83 11.62 20.47 15.40
N SER A 84 12.28 19.56 16.11
CA SER A 84 13.69 19.63 16.49
C SER A 84 14.66 19.13 15.41
N TYR A 85 14.15 18.46 14.36
CA TYR A 85 14.96 17.87 13.30
C TYR A 85 15.30 18.90 12.23
N LEU A 86 16.59 18.99 11.89
CA LEU A 86 17.15 19.91 10.91
C LEU A 86 17.53 19.19 9.62
N SER A 87 17.66 19.96 8.54
CA SER A 87 18.13 19.47 7.24
C SER A 87 17.35 18.26 6.74
N CYS A 88 16.03 18.30 6.88
CA CYS A 88 15.14 17.24 6.44
C CYS A 88 14.95 17.32 4.92
N THR A 89 15.08 16.18 4.22
CA THR A 89 14.88 16.08 2.78
C THR A 89 13.75 15.09 2.48
N PRO A 90 12.82 15.39 1.56
CA PRO A 90 11.75 14.46 1.22
C PRO A 90 12.31 13.15 0.65
N ILE A 91 11.72 12.02 1.04
CA ILE A 91 12.04 10.68 0.54
C ILE A 91 10.85 10.12 -0.26
N SER A 92 9.63 10.29 0.26
CA SER A 92 8.43 9.69 -0.31
C SER A 92 7.21 10.53 0.05
N GLU A 93 6.24 10.57 -0.83
CA GLU A 93 4.95 11.22 -0.64
C GLU A 93 3.85 10.19 -0.83
N GLY A 94 2.86 10.21 0.05
CA GLY A 94 1.72 9.32 0.02
C GLY A 94 0.44 10.07 0.36
N ILE A 95 -0.70 9.43 0.11
CA ILE A 95 -2.04 10.05 0.20
C ILE A 95 -2.30 10.68 1.58
N THR A 96 -1.80 10.07 2.65
CA THR A 96 -2.05 10.53 4.03
C THR A 96 -0.84 11.15 4.71
N SER A 97 0.36 10.99 4.14
CA SER A 97 1.61 11.37 4.79
C SER A 97 2.74 11.61 3.81
N GLU A 98 3.63 12.53 4.18
CA GLU A 98 4.92 12.75 3.55
C GLU A 98 6.04 12.18 4.45
N VAL A 99 7.08 11.61 3.86
CA VAL A 99 8.20 11.01 4.59
C VAL A 99 9.48 11.78 4.27
N PHE A 100 10.17 12.23 5.32
CA PHE A 100 11.42 12.98 5.22
C PHE A 100 12.58 12.27 5.90
N ARG A 101 13.79 12.39 5.34
CA ARG A 101 15.05 11.98 6.00
C ARG A 101 15.65 13.16 6.73
N SER A 102 15.95 13.04 8.02
CA SER A 102 16.82 14.00 8.70
C SER A 102 18.29 13.58 8.58
N ARG A 103 19.13 14.44 8.00
CA ARG A 103 20.57 14.17 7.82
C ARG A 103 21.35 14.11 9.13
N SER A 104 20.88 14.79 10.19
CA SER A 104 21.62 14.86 11.46
C SER A 104 21.43 13.65 12.37
N GLY A 105 20.57 12.69 12.03
CA GLY A 105 20.27 11.55 12.91
C GLY A 105 19.87 10.24 12.26
N ASP A 106 20.00 10.12 10.92
CA ASP A 106 19.51 8.97 10.12
C ASP A 106 18.11 8.52 10.58
N LYS A 107 17.20 9.49 10.65
CA LYS A 107 15.79 9.28 11.01
C LYS A 107 14.89 9.51 9.82
N ALA A 108 13.84 8.71 9.74
CA ALA A 108 12.71 8.95 8.86
C ALA A 108 11.57 9.60 9.67
N LEU A 109 11.00 10.68 9.14
CA LEU A 109 9.91 11.42 9.74
C LEU A 109 8.69 11.28 8.82
N LYS A 110 7.66 10.54 9.27
CA LYS A 110 6.37 10.44 8.60
C LYS A 110 5.49 11.58 9.13
N VAL A 111 5.30 12.61 8.33
CA VAL A 111 4.47 13.79 8.61
C VAL A 111 3.07 13.52 8.07
N ILE A 112 2.07 13.54 8.95
CA ILE A 112 0.67 13.33 8.55
C ILE A 112 0.13 14.62 7.94
N VAL A 113 -0.25 14.56 6.67
CA VAL A 113 -0.75 15.71 5.88
C VAL A 113 -2.25 15.63 5.58
N ALA A 114 -2.89 14.49 5.82
CA ALA A 114 -4.33 14.36 5.66
C ALA A 114 -5.09 15.22 6.68
N HIS A 115 -5.89 16.16 6.17
CA HIS A 115 -6.73 17.05 6.97
C HIS A 115 -8.11 16.44 7.31
N HIS A 116 -8.45 15.29 6.74
CA HIS A 116 -9.71 14.57 6.94
C HIS A 116 -9.47 13.07 7.17
N ASN A 117 -10.44 12.40 7.80
CA ASN A 117 -10.39 10.95 8.00
C ASN A 117 -10.53 10.24 6.64
N LEU A 118 -9.45 9.59 6.22
CA LEU A 118 -9.42 8.72 5.04
C LEU A 118 -9.50 7.27 5.52
N GLU A 119 -10.69 6.74 5.75
CA GLU A 119 -10.86 5.33 6.12
C GLU A 119 -10.16 4.40 5.12
N PRO A 120 -9.47 3.33 5.56
CA PRO A 120 -9.28 2.87 6.94
C PRO A 120 -8.10 3.55 7.69
N HIS A 121 -7.43 4.53 7.08
CA HIS A 121 -6.29 5.21 7.67
C HIS A 121 -6.68 5.99 8.92
N ASN A 122 -5.99 5.70 10.02
CA ASN A 122 -6.18 6.41 11.27
C ASN A 122 -4.84 6.61 11.97
N PRO A 123 -4.21 7.79 11.84
CA PRO A 123 -2.88 8.05 12.40
C PRO A 123 -2.79 7.85 13.92
N GLN A 124 -3.87 8.14 14.65
CA GLN A 124 -3.89 7.93 16.11
C GLN A 124 -3.93 6.44 16.47
N ARG A 125 -4.64 5.64 15.67
CA ARG A 125 -4.64 4.19 15.80
C ARG A 125 -3.29 3.60 15.41
N GLU A 126 -2.69 4.07 14.33
CA GLU A 126 -1.35 3.67 13.87
C GLU A 126 -0.32 3.88 15.00
N VAL A 127 -0.32 5.05 15.65
CA VAL A 127 0.55 5.31 16.82
C VAL A 127 0.33 4.29 17.94
N LYS A 128 -0.92 4.02 18.33
CA LYS A 128 -1.24 3.06 19.39
C LYS A 128 -0.80 1.64 19.05
N ILE A 129 -0.99 1.22 17.80
CA ILE A 129 -0.54 -0.09 17.31
C ILE A 129 0.98 -0.15 17.35
N LEU A 130 1.68 0.81 16.73
CA LEU A 130 3.14 0.85 16.67
C LEU A 130 3.80 0.82 18.06
N GLN A 131 3.18 1.42 19.07
CA GLN A 131 3.67 1.39 20.46
C GLN A 131 3.69 -0.03 21.08
N THR A 132 2.89 -0.98 20.59
CA THR A 132 2.88 -2.36 21.07
C THR A 132 3.88 -3.26 20.33
N LEU A 133 4.40 -2.80 19.19
CA LEU A 133 5.22 -3.62 18.29
C LEU A 133 6.69 -3.66 18.69
N ARG A 134 7.36 -4.72 18.23
CA ARG A 134 8.79 -4.97 18.42
C ARG A 134 9.42 -5.41 17.09
N PRO A 135 10.76 -5.31 16.93
CA PRO A 135 11.44 -5.87 15.77
C PRO A 135 11.03 -7.34 15.54
N PRO A 136 10.81 -7.77 14.28
CA PRO A 136 11.13 -7.06 13.03
C PRO A 136 10.02 -6.12 12.49
N CYS A 137 9.09 -5.63 13.30
CA CYS A 137 8.33 -4.42 12.92
C CYS A 137 9.19 -3.16 13.11
N ILE A 138 9.03 -2.15 12.25
CA ILE A 138 9.77 -0.89 12.35
C ILE A 138 9.47 -0.21 13.70
N PRO A 139 10.50 0.13 14.51
CA PRO A 139 10.26 0.70 15.83
C PRO A 139 9.88 2.18 15.71
N LEU A 140 8.77 2.55 16.33
CA LEU A 140 8.40 3.96 16.54
C LEU A 140 9.28 4.54 17.65
N LEU A 141 10.11 5.53 17.31
CA LEU A 141 11.06 6.15 18.24
C LEU A 141 10.39 7.22 19.09
N GLU A 142 9.60 8.08 18.45
CA GLU A 142 8.83 9.13 19.12
C GLU A 142 7.70 9.65 18.24
N THR A 143 6.82 10.43 18.85
CA THR A 143 5.77 11.19 18.16
C THR A 143 5.71 12.61 18.69
N PHE A 144 5.53 13.59 17.83
CA PHE A 144 5.33 14.98 18.23
C PHE A 144 4.41 15.71 17.26
N ARG A 145 4.07 16.97 17.58
CA ARG A 145 3.42 17.89 16.64
C ARG A 145 4.42 18.92 16.16
N ASP A 146 4.50 19.10 14.84
CA ASP A 146 5.40 20.08 14.25
C ASP A 146 4.88 21.52 14.44
N GLN A 147 5.55 22.47 13.78
CA GLN A 147 5.24 23.90 13.85
C GLN A 147 3.83 24.21 13.30
N GLU A 148 3.33 23.37 12.39
CA GLU A 148 2.01 23.47 11.75
C GLU A 148 0.95 22.61 12.48
N GLN A 149 1.28 22.09 13.67
CA GLN A 149 0.43 21.19 14.45
C GLN A 149 0.15 19.84 13.78
N ARG A 150 0.90 19.46 12.74
CA ARG A 150 0.77 18.14 12.09
C ARG A 150 1.38 17.06 12.98
N LEU A 151 0.75 15.90 13.03
CA LEU A 151 1.30 14.74 13.74
C LEU A 151 2.52 14.22 12.98
N VAL A 152 3.62 13.99 13.68
CA VAL A 152 4.85 13.44 13.12
C VAL A 152 5.23 12.17 13.87
N LEU A 153 5.49 11.10 13.14
CA LEU A 153 6.02 9.84 13.66
C LEU A 153 7.49 9.72 13.24
N VAL A 154 8.36 9.37 14.17
CA VAL A 154 9.80 9.24 13.92
C VAL A 154 10.24 7.78 13.98
N PHE A 155 10.99 7.36 12.96
CA PHE A 155 11.48 5.99 12.80
C PHE A 155 13.00 6.00 12.52
N PRO A 156 13.71 4.87 12.72
CA PRO A 156 15.01 4.69 12.09
C PRO A 156 14.86 4.79 10.57
N TYR A 157 15.80 5.45 9.91
CA TYR A 157 15.84 5.47 8.45
C TYR A 157 16.37 4.14 7.92
N MET A 158 15.67 3.57 6.94
CA MET A 158 16.11 2.43 6.16
C MET A 158 16.42 2.91 4.73
N PRO A 159 17.60 2.62 4.17
CA PRO A 159 18.02 3.15 2.88
C PRO A 159 17.31 2.53 1.67
N LEU A 160 16.66 1.38 1.84
CA LEU A 160 16.08 0.60 0.76
C LEU A 160 14.71 0.06 1.19
N THR A 161 13.87 -0.22 0.20
CA THR A 161 12.67 -1.04 0.30
C THR A 161 12.82 -2.30 -0.53
N LEU A 162 11.96 -3.30 -0.34
CA LEU A 162 11.90 -4.43 -1.27
C LEU A 162 11.48 -3.96 -2.67
N ALA A 163 10.62 -2.94 -2.79
CA ALA A 163 10.26 -2.34 -4.08
C ALA A 163 11.51 -1.84 -4.83
N ASP A 164 12.41 -1.13 -4.14
CA ASP A 164 13.67 -0.65 -4.73
C ASP A 164 14.54 -1.78 -5.29
N LEU A 165 14.53 -2.95 -4.62
CA LEU A 165 15.29 -4.11 -5.08
C LEU A 165 14.64 -4.76 -6.30
N LEU A 166 13.31 -4.92 -6.30
CA LEU A 166 12.57 -5.53 -7.40
C LEU A 166 12.69 -4.67 -8.67
N ASP A 167 12.50 -3.35 -8.56
CA ASP A 167 12.53 -2.42 -9.69
C ASP A 167 13.90 -2.34 -10.38
N LYS A 168 14.99 -2.51 -9.62
CA LYS A 168 16.37 -2.44 -10.13
C LYS A 168 16.87 -3.78 -10.67
N SER A 169 16.14 -4.87 -10.43
CA SER A 169 16.59 -6.21 -10.76
C SER A 169 16.13 -6.63 -12.15
N SER A 170 17.08 -7.06 -12.99
CA SER A 170 16.78 -7.65 -14.30
C SER A 170 16.58 -9.17 -14.24
N ALA A 171 16.83 -9.77 -13.09
CA ALA A 171 16.67 -11.19 -12.81
C ALA A 171 15.96 -11.39 -11.46
N ALA A 172 15.54 -12.63 -11.18
CA ALA A 172 15.02 -12.99 -9.85
C ALA A 172 16.05 -12.64 -8.76
N LEU A 173 15.54 -12.28 -7.57
CA LEU A 173 16.40 -12.05 -6.41
C LEU A 173 17.11 -13.35 -6.02
N GLU A 174 18.30 -13.22 -5.45
CA GLU A 174 19.07 -14.40 -5.05
C GLU A 174 18.34 -15.19 -3.96
N LYS A 175 18.38 -16.53 -4.03
CA LYS A 175 17.66 -17.40 -3.08
C LYS A 175 17.95 -17.05 -1.61
N ALA A 176 19.22 -16.80 -1.28
CA ALA A 176 19.62 -16.41 0.08
C ALA A 176 19.03 -15.06 0.51
N GLN A 177 18.96 -14.10 -0.41
CA GLN A 177 18.37 -12.78 -0.19
C GLN A 177 16.86 -12.90 0.02
N VAL A 178 16.15 -13.66 -0.83
CA VAL A 178 14.71 -13.94 -0.67
C VAL A 178 14.44 -14.59 0.68
N ARG A 179 15.21 -15.63 1.05
CA ARG A 179 15.03 -16.30 2.35
C ARG A 179 15.22 -15.35 3.51
N SER A 180 16.28 -14.55 3.51
CA SER A 180 16.56 -13.56 4.56
C SER A 180 15.37 -12.60 4.74
N ILE A 181 14.98 -11.92 3.65
CA ILE A 181 13.93 -10.88 3.68
C ILE A 181 12.57 -11.45 4.07
N PHE A 182 12.16 -12.57 3.48
CA PHE A 182 10.85 -13.16 3.75
C PHE A 182 10.77 -13.86 5.10
N THR A 183 11.89 -14.34 5.65
CA THR A 183 11.93 -14.84 7.03
C THR A 183 11.68 -13.71 8.02
N ASP A 184 12.33 -12.55 7.85
CA ASP A 184 12.09 -11.37 8.68
C ASP A 184 10.64 -10.87 8.55
N ALA A 185 10.10 -10.82 7.33
CA ALA A 185 8.70 -10.44 7.09
C ALA A 185 7.71 -11.41 7.75
N LEU A 186 7.96 -12.72 7.67
CA LEU A 186 7.13 -13.74 8.33
C LEU A 186 7.20 -13.64 9.85
N ASN A 187 8.38 -13.40 10.41
CA ASN A 187 8.54 -13.19 11.85
C ASN A 187 7.77 -11.93 12.32
N ALA A 188 7.75 -10.87 11.51
CA ALA A 188 6.94 -9.68 11.80
C ALA A 188 5.44 -10.01 11.76
N LEU A 189 4.98 -10.70 10.70
CA LEU A 189 3.58 -11.11 10.56
C LEU A 189 3.14 -12.04 11.69
N GLN A 190 3.96 -13.03 12.06
CA GLN A 190 3.71 -13.89 13.22
C GLN A 190 3.49 -13.06 14.49
N ALA A 191 4.38 -12.11 14.77
CA ALA A 191 4.32 -11.30 15.99
C ALA A 191 3.05 -10.42 16.08
N ILE A 192 2.60 -9.87 14.95
CA ILE A 192 1.38 -9.04 14.92
C ILE A 192 0.11 -9.91 14.88
N HIS A 193 0.14 -11.05 14.17
CA HIS A 193 -1.01 -11.97 14.06
C HIS A 193 -1.31 -12.66 15.39
N GLN A 194 -0.30 -12.95 16.22
CA GLN A 194 -0.50 -13.46 17.58
C GLN A 194 -1.25 -12.47 18.49
N GLN A 195 -1.21 -11.18 18.18
CA GLN A 195 -1.97 -10.12 18.86
C GLN A 195 -3.34 -9.86 18.19
N GLY A 196 -3.69 -10.60 17.14
CA GLY A 196 -4.91 -10.39 16.34
C GLY A 196 -4.86 -9.15 15.45
N ILE A 197 -3.69 -8.54 15.27
CA ILE A 197 -3.49 -7.39 14.40
C ILE A 197 -3.48 -7.86 12.95
N ILE A 198 -4.19 -7.15 12.07
CA ILE A 198 -4.18 -7.39 10.62
C ILE A 198 -3.49 -6.19 9.98
N HIS A 199 -2.43 -6.39 9.20
CA HIS A 199 -1.67 -5.29 8.60
C HIS A 199 -2.47 -4.58 7.50
N ARG A 200 -3.15 -5.35 6.64
CA ARG A 200 -4.08 -4.91 5.57
C ARG A 200 -3.44 -4.20 4.37
N ASP A 201 -2.16 -3.90 4.40
CA ASP A 201 -1.44 -3.32 3.25
C ASP A 201 -0.02 -3.87 3.07
N ILE A 202 0.12 -5.21 3.06
CA ILE A 202 1.39 -5.86 2.75
C ILE A 202 1.71 -5.70 1.25
N LYS A 203 2.88 -5.13 0.95
CA LYS A 203 3.40 -4.87 -0.39
C LYS A 203 4.92 -4.60 -0.32
N PRO A 204 5.66 -4.63 -1.44
CA PRO A 204 7.12 -4.43 -1.44
C PRO A 204 7.60 -3.13 -0.77
N SER A 205 6.87 -2.02 -0.94
CA SER A 205 7.27 -0.75 -0.31
C SER A 205 7.05 -0.71 1.21
N ALA A 206 6.25 -1.62 1.77
CA ALA A 206 6.07 -1.78 3.21
C ALA A 206 7.22 -2.57 3.86
N ILE A 207 8.08 -3.24 3.08
CA ILE A 207 9.24 -3.99 3.57
C ILE A 207 10.48 -3.12 3.45
N LEU A 208 10.91 -2.54 4.56
CA LEU A 208 12.09 -1.69 4.64
C LEU A 208 13.34 -2.51 4.90
N LEU A 209 14.47 -2.11 4.34
CA LEU A 209 15.72 -2.89 4.36
C LEU A 209 16.88 -2.03 4.83
N ALA A 210 17.61 -2.52 5.85
CA ALA A 210 18.83 -1.87 6.33
C ALA A 210 19.99 -2.00 5.32
N SER A 211 19.99 -3.07 4.51
CA SER A 211 20.92 -3.33 3.41
C SER A 211 20.23 -4.23 2.36
N PRO A 212 20.80 -4.41 1.15
CA PRO A 212 20.20 -5.28 0.14
C PRO A 212 19.88 -6.69 0.62
N SER A 213 20.64 -7.25 1.57
CA SER A 213 20.41 -8.59 2.13
C SER A 213 19.67 -8.60 3.48
N GLY A 214 19.22 -7.42 3.95
CA GLY A 214 18.53 -7.24 5.23
C GLY A 214 19.42 -6.65 6.34
N PRO A 215 18.97 -6.70 7.61
CA PRO A 215 17.66 -7.19 8.04
C PRO A 215 16.49 -6.40 7.43
N ALA A 216 15.33 -7.07 7.31
CA ALA A 216 14.10 -6.47 6.83
C ALA A 216 13.16 -6.07 7.98
N TYR A 217 12.39 -5.01 7.78
CA TYR A 217 11.43 -4.49 8.74
C TYR A 217 10.08 -4.25 8.09
N LEU A 218 9.02 -4.76 8.73
CA LEU A 218 7.64 -4.46 8.33
C LEU A 218 7.26 -3.05 8.79
N SER A 219 6.70 -2.25 7.87
CA SER A 219 6.32 -0.86 8.09
C SER A 219 4.94 -0.55 7.53
N ASP A 220 4.47 0.68 7.77
CA ASP A 220 3.21 1.23 7.29
C ASP A 220 1.93 0.59 7.85
N PHE A 221 1.73 0.79 9.15
CA PHE A 221 0.55 0.32 9.89
C PHE A 221 -0.64 1.29 9.78
N GLY A 222 -0.61 2.23 8.82
CA GLY A 222 -1.63 3.27 8.67
C GLY A 222 -3.03 2.70 8.48
N THR A 223 -3.15 1.56 7.79
CA THR A 223 -4.42 0.87 7.55
C THR A 223 -4.68 -0.27 8.53
N ALA A 224 -3.79 -0.57 9.48
CA ALA A 224 -3.89 -1.79 10.29
C ALA A 224 -5.18 -1.87 11.14
N TRP A 225 -5.67 -3.10 11.34
CA TRP A 225 -6.79 -3.40 12.23
C TRP A 225 -6.26 -4.00 13.53
N HIS A 226 -6.78 -3.57 14.68
CA HIS A 226 -6.45 -4.14 15.99
C HIS A 226 -7.74 -4.44 16.77
N PRO A 227 -7.85 -5.58 17.46
CA PRO A 227 -9.07 -5.97 18.19
C PRO A 227 -9.51 -4.91 19.20
N ASP A 228 -8.60 -4.38 20.01
CA ASP A 228 -8.95 -3.35 21.00
C ASP A 228 -9.03 -1.91 20.44
N PHE A 229 -8.16 -1.53 19.50
CA PHE A 229 -8.07 -0.14 19.02
C PHE A 229 -8.99 0.17 17.83
N SER A 230 -9.50 -0.85 17.12
CA SER A 230 -10.36 -0.68 15.95
C SER A 230 -11.82 -1.01 16.22
N SER A 231 -12.14 -2.01 17.05
CA SER A 231 -13.47 -2.62 17.12
C SER A 231 -14.63 -1.67 17.42
N SER A 232 -14.38 -0.56 18.13
CA SER A 232 -15.42 0.45 18.42
C SER A 232 -15.88 1.20 17.17
N SER A 233 -14.97 1.46 16.24
CA SER A 233 -15.23 2.16 14.97
C SER A 233 -15.37 1.21 13.77
N GLU A 234 -14.77 0.04 13.86
CA GLU A 234 -14.68 -0.95 12.78
C GLU A 234 -14.80 -2.36 13.38
N PRO A 235 -16.02 -2.84 13.64
CA PRO A 235 -16.25 -4.12 14.31
C PRO A 235 -15.68 -5.32 13.51
N PRO A 236 -15.29 -6.43 14.18
CA PRO A 236 -14.70 -7.60 13.51
C PRO A 236 -15.55 -8.20 12.38
N SER A 237 -16.88 -8.10 12.46
CA SER A 237 -17.82 -8.63 11.46
C SER A 237 -18.19 -7.63 10.35
N SER A 238 -17.65 -6.41 10.40
CA SER A 238 -17.97 -5.34 9.46
C SER A 238 -16.74 -4.48 9.15
N LYS A 239 -15.62 -5.12 8.81
CA LYS A 239 -14.40 -4.42 8.44
C LYS A 239 -14.53 -3.72 7.08
N ILE A 240 -13.74 -2.66 6.90
CA ILE A 240 -13.62 -1.87 5.67
C ILE A 240 -12.98 -2.74 4.59
N LEU A 241 -13.58 -2.75 3.40
CA LEU A 241 -13.12 -3.57 2.29
C LEU A 241 -12.04 -2.88 1.46
N ASP A 242 -11.91 -1.55 1.53
CA ASP A 242 -10.93 -0.80 0.76
C ASP A 242 -9.53 -0.85 1.40
N ILE A 243 -8.95 -2.04 1.31
CA ILE A 243 -7.63 -2.41 1.82
C ILE A 243 -6.85 -3.18 0.75
N GLY A 244 -5.53 -3.26 0.92
CA GLY A 244 -4.62 -3.90 0.00
C GLY A 244 -4.37 -3.09 -1.27
N THR A 245 -3.12 -3.07 -1.71
CA THR A 245 -2.71 -2.33 -2.91
C THR A 245 -2.67 -3.25 -4.13
N GLY A 246 -3.39 -2.89 -5.19
CA GLY A 246 -3.29 -3.51 -6.53
C GLY A 246 -3.18 -5.05 -6.51
N PRO A 247 -2.07 -5.63 -7.02
CA PRO A 247 -1.93 -7.07 -7.21
C PRO A 247 -1.80 -7.88 -5.92
N TYR A 248 -1.64 -7.23 -4.76
CA TYR A 248 -1.48 -7.89 -3.46
C TYR A 248 -2.83 -8.10 -2.74
N ARG A 249 -3.95 -7.59 -3.30
CA ARG A 249 -5.27 -7.67 -2.65
C ARG A 249 -5.83 -9.09 -2.66
N ALA A 250 -6.29 -9.55 -1.50
CA ALA A 250 -6.81 -10.89 -1.30
C ALA A 250 -8.22 -11.08 -1.91
N PRO A 251 -8.55 -12.26 -2.43
CA PRO A 251 -9.79 -12.48 -3.16
C PRO A 251 -11.02 -12.38 -2.25
N GLU A 252 -10.97 -12.81 -0.99
CA GLU A 252 -12.08 -12.67 -0.04
C GLU A 252 -12.52 -11.20 0.13
N VAL A 253 -11.57 -10.26 0.10
CA VAL A 253 -11.86 -8.82 0.16
C VAL A 253 -12.52 -8.35 -1.13
N LEU A 254 -12.06 -8.83 -2.29
CA LEU A 254 -12.62 -8.50 -3.61
C LEU A 254 -14.07 -8.99 -3.77
N PHE A 255 -14.42 -10.11 -3.11
CA PHE A 255 -15.79 -10.63 -3.05
C PHE A 255 -16.61 -10.11 -1.86
N GLY A 256 -16.07 -9.13 -1.13
CA GLY A 256 -16.81 -8.35 -0.15
C GLY A 256 -17.02 -9.03 1.20
N ASP A 257 -16.20 -10.03 1.56
CA ASP A 257 -16.20 -10.58 2.91
C ASP A 257 -15.72 -9.51 3.90
N LYS A 258 -16.60 -9.05 4.79
CA LYS A 258 -16.26 -8.07 5.83
C LYS A 258 -15.73 -8.70 7.12
N SER A 259 -15.71 -10.03 7.20
CA SER A 259 -15.22 -10.77 8.36
C SER A 259 -13.79 -11.28 8.16
N TYR A 260 -13.09 -10.79 7.13
CA TYR A 260 -11.72 -11.19 6.81
C TYR A 260 -10.79 -11.09 8.03
N GLY A 261 -9.79 -11.98 8.05
CA GLY A 261 -8.80 -12.10 9.13
C GLY A 261 -7.38 -11.85 8.65
N THR A 262 -6.41 -12.33 9.43
CA THR A 262 -4.96 -12.24 9.15
C THR A 262 -4.54 -12.93 7.85
N ALA A 263 -5.36 -13.84 7.33
CA ALA A 263 -5.10 -14.53 6.07
C ALA A 263 -4.90 -13.57 4.87
N VAL A 264 -5.49 -12.37 4.89
CA VAL A 264 -5.31 -11.37 3.82
C VAL A 264 -3.85 -10.93 3.71
N ASP A 265 -3.14 -10.83 4.83
CA ASP A 265 -1.71 -10.48 4.86
C ASP A 265 -0.86 -11.62 4.29
N MET A 266 -1.26 -12.87 4.56
CA MET A 266 -0.56 -14.06 4.06
C MET A 266 -0.70 -14.22 2.54
N TRP A 267 -1.86 -13.87 1.98
CA TRP A 267 -2.05 -13.81 0.53
C TRP A 267 -1.10 -12.79 -0.10
N ALA A 268 -1.10 -11.56 0.42
CA ALA A 268 -0.26 -10.48 -0.05
C ALA A 268 1.24 -10.80 0.07
N LEU A 269 1.65 -11.47 1.14
CA LEU A 269 3.02 -11.97 1.29
C LEU A 269 3.34 -13.03 0.23
N GLY A 270 2.43 -13.96 -0.05
CA GLY A 270 2.61 -15.00 -1.07
C GLY A 270 2.75 -14.44 -2.48
N THR A 271 1.96 -13.42 -2.82
CA THR A 271 2.07 -12.73 -4.12
C THR A 271 3.38 -11.95 -4.24
N MET A 272 3.81 -11.30 -3.16
CA MET A 272 5.11 -10.61 -3.08
C MET A 272 6.28 -11.60 -3.19
N LEU A 273 6.18 -12.81 -2.59
CA LEU A 273 7.17 -13.87 -2.71
C LEU A 273 7.28 -14.36 -4.15
N ALA A 274 6.14 -14.60 -4.81
CA ALA A 274 6.08 -14.99 -6.21
C ALA A 274 6.72 -13.94 -7.13
N GLU A 275 6.56 -12.66 -6.82
CA GLU A 275 7.20 -11.58 -7.57
C GLU A 275 8.71 -11.57 -7.42
N ALA A 276 9.23 -11.72 -6.19
CA ALA A 276 10.66 -11.71 -5.89
C ALA A 276 11.45 -12.86 -6.54
N ILE A 277 10.80 -14.00 -6.78
CA ILE A 277 11.43 -15.21 -7.33
C ILE A 277 11.25 -15.37 -8.85
N ARG A 278 10.58 -14.42 -9.52
CA ARG A 278 10.41 -14.40 -10.98
C ARG A 278 11.53 -13.61 -11.65
N SER A 279 11.83 -13.98 -12.90
CA SER A 279 12.89 -13.34 -13.70
C SER A 279 12.32 -12.79 -15.01
N PRO A 280 12.23 -11.46 -15.20
CA PRO A 280 12.45 -10.43 -14.18
C PRO A 280 11.33 -10.44 -13.11
N PRO A 281 11.53 -9.76 -11.97
CA PRO A 281 10.50 -9.60 -10.97
C PRO A 281 9.25 -9.00 -11.60
N SER A 282 8.11 -9.64 -11.35
CA SER A 282 6.82 -9.20 -11.88
C SER A 282 5.67 -9.71 -10.99
N PRO A 283 4.67 -8.87 -10.70
CA PRO A 283 3.53 -9.28 -9.87
C PRO A 283 2.84 -10.55 -10.40
N LEU A 284 2.43 -11.43 -9.47
CA LEU A 284 1.73 -12.68 -9.82
C LEU A 284 0.39 -12.43 -10.52
N PHE A 285 -0.28 -11.34 -10.15
CA PHE A 285 -1.55 -10.91 -10.72
C PHE A 285 -1.40 -9.53 -11.34
N GLU A 286 -2.12 -9.29 -12.42
CA GLU A 286 -2.15 -8.01 -13.11
C GLU A 286 -3.29 -7.16 -12.56
N SER A 287 -2.98 -5.93 -12.17
CA SER A 287 -3.95 -4.88 -11.80
C SER A 287 -3.79 -3.76 -12.83
N ARG A 288 -4.67 -3.71 -13.84
CA ARG A 288 -4.57 -2.70 -14.92
C ARG A 288 -5.00 -1.31 -14.43
N PRO A 289 -4.44 -0.20 -14.97
CA PRO A 289 -4.92 1.15 -14.73
C PRO A 289 -6.36 1.38 -15.23
N VAL A 290 -7.02 2.38 -14.64
CA VAL A 290 -8.49 2.58 -14.56
C VAL A 290 -9.21 2.94 -15.87
N HIS A 291 -8.52 3.11 -17.01
CA HIS A 291 -9.19 3.49 -18.27
C HIS A 291 -10.05 2.39 -18.92
N GLU A 292 -10.16 1.22 -18.29
CA GLU A 292 -11.07 0.14 -18.67
C GLU A 292 -11.91 -0.30 -17.45
N ASP A 293 -12.93 0.48 -17.06
CA ASP A 293 -14.13 0.11 -16.25
C ASP A 293 -14.04 -0.91 -15.06
N GLY A 294 -12.88 -1.25 -14.47
CA GLY A 294 -12.85 -2.17 -13.32
C GLY A 294 -11.49 -2.59 -12.79
N ASN A 295 -10.91 -1.81 -11.86
CA ASN A 295 -9.67 -2.17 -11.15
C ASN A 295 -9.80 -3.52 -10.40
N GLN A 296 -10.89 -3.71 -9.67
CA GLN A 296 -11.13 -4.95 -8.91
C GLN A 296 -11.54 -6.12 -9.82
N LEU A 297 -12.36 -5.89 -10.85
CA LEU A 297 -12.77 -6.95 -11.76
C LEU A 297 -11.60 -7.44 -12.63
N GLY A 298 -10.75 -6.53 -13.11
CA GLY A 298 -9.52 -6.88 -13.82
C GLY A 298 -8.61 -7.76 -12.97
N LEU A 299 -8.43 -7.39 -11.70
CA LEU A 299 -7.67 -8.19 -10.74
C LEU A 299 -8.32 -9.56 -10.48
N ILE A 300 -9.63 -9.63 -10.26
CA ILE A 300 -10.39 -10.89 -10.10
C ILE A 300 -10.16 -11.80 -11.32
N LEU A 301 -10.30 -11.26 -12.52
CA LEU A 301 -10.08 -12.01 -13.77
C LEU A 301 -8.63 -12.46 -13.90
N SER A 302 -7.65 -11.65 -13.49
CA SER A 302 -6.25 -12.04 -13.47
C SER A 302 -6.01 -13.21 -12.50
N ILE A 303 -6.56 -13.13 -11.28
CA ILE A 303 -6.49 -14.20 -10.28
C ILE A 303 -7.08 -15.50 -10.85
N PHE A 304 -8.27 -15.44 -11.47
CA PHE A 304 -8.91 -16.64 -12.03
C PHE A 304 -8.20 -17.20 -13.26
N LYS A 305 -7.63 -16.35 -14.13
CA LYS A 305 -6.78 -16.81 -15.25
C LYS A 305 -5.50 -17.50 -14.78
N THR A 306 -4.97 -17.08 -13.63
CA THR A 306 -3.74 -17.62 -13.07
C THR A 306 -3.98 -18.90 -12.26
N LEU A 307 -4.96 -18.92 -11.36
CA LEU A 307 -5.22 -20.05 -10.44
C LEU A 307 -6.33 -21.00 -10.91
N GLY A 308 -7.18 -20.56 -11.84
CA GLY A 308 -8.46 -21.18 -12.15
C GLY A 308 -9.63 -20.51 -11.43
N THR A 309 -10.84 -20.66 -11.97
CA THR A 309 -12.07 -20.20 -11.32
C THR A 309 -12.36 -21.07 -10.10
N PRO A 310 -12.61 -20.49 -8.91
CA PRO A 310 -12.91 -21.27 -7.71
C PRO A 310 -14.27 -21.98 -7.84
N THR A 311 -14.38 -23.15 -7.22
CA THR A 311 -15.63 -23.90 -7.09
C THR A 311 -16.09 -23.95 -5.63
N PRO A 312 -17.34 -24.33 -5.37
CA PRO A 312 -17.86 -24.63 -4.04
C PRO A 312 -17.01 -25.58 -3.18
N GLU A 313 -16.18 -26.41 -3.80
CA GLU A 313 -15.27 -27.37 -3.17
C GLU A 313 -13.89 -26.76 -2.90
N THR A 314 -13.38 -25.93 -3.82
CA THR A 314 -12.05 -25.30 -3.68
C THR A 314 -12.08 -24.01 -2.87
N TRP A 315 -13.25 -23.41 -2.68
CA TRP A 315 -13.46 -22.25 -1.80
C TRP A 315 -14.80 -22.33 -1.05
N PRO A 316 -14.93 -23.25 -0.09
CA PRO A 316 -16.19 -23.49 0.61
C PRO A 316 -16.75 -22.25 1.33
N GLU A 317 -15.88 -21.41 1.88
CA GLU A 317 -16.22 -20.20 2.62
C GLU A 317 -16.96 -19.17 1.76
N ALA A 318 -16.63 -19.11 0.46
CA ALA A 318 -17.25 -18.15 -0.46
C ALA A 318 -18.74 -18.41 -0.75
N LYS A 319 -19.28 -19.56 -0.33
CA LYS A 319 -20.73 -19.82 -0.34
C LYS A 319 -21.51 -18.86 0.55
N ALA A 320 -20.86 -18.34 1.59
CA ALA A 320 -21.46 -17.40 2.54
C ALA A 320 -21.30 -15.93 2.12
N PHE A 321 -20.57 -15.66 1.03
CA PHE A 321 -20.35 -14.29 0.58
C PHE A 321 -21.61 -13.72 -0.05
N ARG A 322 -21.77 -12.40 0.06
CA ARG A 322 -22.90 -11.69 -0.55
C ARG A 322 -22.91 -11.82 -2.08
N VAL A 323 -21.73 -11.85 -2.68
CA VAL A 323 -21.53 -12.09 -4.11
C VAL A 323 -20.66 -13.34 -4.24
N THR A 324 -21.23 -14.42 -4.75
CA THR A 324 -20.50 -15.69 -4.88
C THR A 324 -19.62 -15.67 -6.13
N PRO A 325 -18.39 -16.22 -6.07
CA PRO A 325 -17.47 -16.25 -7.21
C PRO A 325 -17.78 -17.39 -8.21
N PHE A 326 -18.84 -18.17 -8.02
CA PHE A 326 -19.09 -19.42 -8.75
C PHE A 326 -19.88 -19.24 -10.06
N GLU A 327 -20.70 -18.20 -10.15
CA GLU A 327 -21.63 -17.98 -11.28
C GLU A 327 -21.04 -16.99 -12.28
N LEU A 328 -19.91 -17.36 -12.90
CA LEU A 328 -19.25 -16.54 -13.90
C LEU A 328 -19.51 -17.07 -15.32
N TRP A 329 -19.71 -16.15 -16.25
CA TRP A 329 -19.89 -16.45 -17.68
C TRP A 329 -18.66 -17.16 -18.29
N THR A 330 -17.48 -16.95 -17.71
CA THR A 330 -16.22 -17.56 -18.14
C THR A 330 -15.59 -18.34 -16.99
N VAL A 331 -15.36 -19.63 -17.21
CA VAL A 331 -14.67 -20.51 -16.27
C VAL A 331 -13.26 -20.79 -16.77
N PHE A 332 -12.27 -20.57 -15.93
CA PHE A 332 -10.87 -20.86 -16.22
C PHE A 332 -10.46 -22.17 -15.54
N PRO A 333 -9.80 -23.11 -16.25
CA PRO A 333 -9.34 -24.35 -15.66
C PRO A 333 -8.26 -24.07 -14.60
N ARG A 334 -8.21 -24.92 -13.57
CA ARG A 334 -7.13 -24.91 -12.59
C ARG A 334 -5.78 -25.13 -13.30
N ARG A 335 -4.79 -24.34 -12.90
CA ARG A 335 -3.41 -24.47 -13.39
C ARG A 335 -2.51 -25.01 -12.29
N GLU A 336 -1.65 -25.95 -12.64
CA GLU A 336 -0.62 -26.45 -11.73
C GLU A 336 0.47 -25.40 -11.52
N TRP A 337 1.07 -25.37 -10.33
CA TRP A 337 2.07 -24.37 -9.99
C TRP A 337 3.34 -24.47 -10.83
N GLU A 338 3.66 -25.65 -11.38
CA GLU A 338 4.68 -25.90 -12.39
C GLU A 338 4.47 -25.05 -13.65
N LEU A 339 3.20 -24.78 -14.00
CA LEU A 339 2.84 -23.97 -15.18
C LEU A 339 2.68 -22.49 -14.84
N ILE A 340 2.49 -22.15 -13.57
CA ILE A 340 2.40 -20.76 -13.10
C ILE A 340 3.81 -20.20 -12.86
N LEU A 341 4.70 -21.02 -12.29
CA LEU A 341 6.07 -20.68 -11.92
C LEU A 341 7.07 -21.73 -12.46
N PRO A 342 7.25 -21.85 -13.79
CA PRO A 342 8.02 -22.93 -14.42
C PRO A 342 9.51 -22.96 -14.04
N ASP A 343 10.15 -21.79 -13.95
CA ASP A 343 11.60 -21.66 -13.72
C ASP A 343 11.97 -21.38 -12.25
N VAL A 344 11.05 -21.71 -11.34
CA VAL A 344 11.20 -21.48 -9.89
C VAL A 344 11.52 -22.80 -9.19
N ASP A 345 12.39 -22.74 -8.17
CA ASP A 345 12.70 -23.86 -7.29
C ASP A 345 11.42 -24.48 -6.67
N ALA A 346 11.37 -25.81 -6.62
CA ALA A 346 10.18 -26.53 -6.16
C ALA A 346 9.76 -26.12 -4.74
N GLY A 347 10.71 -25.82 -3.86
CA GLY A 347 10.37 -25.45 -2.50
C GLY A 347 9.86 -24.01 -2.37
N PHE A 348 10.36 -23.07 -3.17
CA PHE A 348 9.76 -21.74 -3.26
C PHE A 348 8.37 -21.79 -3.91
N ARG A 349 8.18 -22.64 -4.93
CA ARG A 349 6.88 -22.87 -5.56
C ARG A 349 5.86 -23.41 -4.55
N GLU A 350 6.24 -24.39 -3.72
CA GLU A 350 5.40 -24.92 -2.65
C GLU A 350 5.08 -23.84 -1.59
N ALA A 351 6.05 -23.01 -1.23
CA ALA A 351 5.83 -21.89 -0.30
C ALA A 351 4.77 -20.92 -0.83
N VAL A 352 4.86 -20.52 -2.11
CA VAL A 352 3.85 -19.68 -2.77
C VAL A 352 2.50 -20.41 -2.84
N ALA A 353 2.47 -21.69 -3.20
CA ALA A 353 1.24 -22.47 -3.32
C ALA A 353 0.44 -22.56 -2.00
N ARG A 354 1.14 -22.62 -0.86
CA ARG A 354 0.53 -22.63 0.47
C ARG A 354 -0.01 -21.26 0.90
N LEU A 355 0.61 -20.18 0.43
CA LEU A 355 0.23 -18.80 0.75
C LEU A 355 -0.85 -18.25 -0.19
N VAL A 356 -0.84 -18.65 -1.46
CA VAL A 356 -1.72 -18.10 -2.51
C VAL A 356 -2.78 -19.14 -2.87
N ARG A 357 -3.78 -19.28 -2.01
CA ARG A 357 -4.94 -20.16 -2.22
C ARG A 357 -6.23 -19.53 -1.72
N PHE A 358 -7.35 -19.99 -2.27
CA PHE A 358 -8.68 -19.44 -2.01
C PHE A 358 -9.22 -19.81 -0.63
N ASP A 359 -9.16 -21.10 -0.27
CA ASP A 359 -9.75 -21.62 0.97
C ASP A 359 -9.06 -21.13 2.25
N GLY A 360 -9.70 -21.40 3.39
CA GLY A 360 -9.18 -21.08 4.72
C GLY A 360 -7.96 -21.90 5.17
N SER A 361 -7.43 -22.81 4.34
CA SER A 361 -6.21 -23.58 4.65
C SER A 361 -4.93 -22.89 4.20
N ARG A 362 -5.01 -21.58 3.91
CA ARG A 362 -3.86 -20.72 3.66
C ARG A 362 -2.89 -20.78 4.83
N ALA A 363 -1.60 -20.99 4.54
CA ALA A 363 -0.58 -21.13 5.58
C ALA A 363 -0.49 -19.87 6.45
N SER A 364 -0.41 -20.09 7.76
CA SER A 364 -0.03 -19.07 8.73
C SER A 364 1.44 -18.65 8.57
N ALA A 365 1.81 -17.54 9.21
CA ALA A 365 3.20 -17.07 9.21
C ALA A 365 4.17 -18.15 9.75
N ASP A 366 3.78 -18.87 10.80
CA ASP A 366 4.59 -19.95 11.41
C ASP A 366 4.83 -21.10 10.45
N GLU A 367 3.78 -21.53 9.74
CA GLU A 367 3.87 -22.64 8.78
C GLU A 367 4.71 -22.25 7.57
N ALA A 368 4.52 -21.04 7.03
CA ALA A 368 5.31 -20.54 5.92
C ALA A 368 6.78 -20.33 6.30
N CYS A 369 7.07 -19.91 7.53
CA CYS A 369 8.43 -19.75 8.03
C CYS A 369 9.18 -21.08 8.07
N ARG A 370 8.52 -22.17 8.51
CA ARG A 370 9.09 -23.53 8.46
C ARG A 370 9.41 -23.98 7.05
N VAL A 371 8.52 -23.74 6.09
CA VAL A 371 8.75 -24.09 4.69
C VAL A 371 9.96 -23.32 4.13
N LEU A 372 10.08 -22.02 4.37
CA LEU A 372 11.24 -21.23 3.92
C LEU A 372 12.56 -21.59 4.64
N ALA A 373 12.48 -22.11 5.86
CA ALA A 373 13.65 -22.56 6.61
C ALA A 373 14.26 -23.85 6.02
N GLU A 374 13.48 -24.66 5.30
CA GLU A 374 13.90 -25.91 4.65
C GLU A 374 14.49 -25.71 3.24
N LEU A 375 14.30 -24.53 2.65
CA LEU A 375 14.93 -24.13 1.37
C LEU A 375 16.43 -23.86 1.57
#